data_AF-A0A9D8EN05-F1
#
_entry.id   AF-A0A9D8EN05-F1
#
_cell.length_a   1.000
_cell.length_b   1.000
_cell.length_c   1.000
_cell.angle_alpha   90.00
_cell.angle_beta   90.00
_cell.angle_gamma   90.00
#
_symmetry.space_group_name_H-M   'P 1'
#
loop_
_entity.id
_entity.type
_entity.pdbx_description
1 polymer ?
#
loop_
_entity_poly.entity_id
_entity_poly.type
_entity_poly.pdbx_seq_one_letter_code
_entity_poly.pdbx_strand_id
1 'polypeptide(L)'
;SFDRKYLPLGGVISGFFGGLSGIQGALRSAFLIKSGLDKDAFIGTGTVSAVIVDIARLLVYGISFYTLKFTTIPKDTYGLIAAAIIAAFAGSFIGARLVKKVTLRVIQIIVGIMLMLVGIGMVSGLI
;
A
#
# COMPACT_ATOMS: atom_id res chain seq x y z
N SER A 1 -17.57 -6.30 -18.35
CA SER A 1 -16.46 -7.19 -17.95
C SER A 1 -15.37 -7.09 -19.00
N PHE A 2 -14.09 -6.98 -18.63
CA PHE A 2 -12.99 -7.02 -19.60
C PHE A 2 -12.89 -8.40 -20.25
N ASP A 3 -12.60 -8.42 -21.55
CA ASP A 3 -12.30 -9.65 -22.29
C ASP A 3 -11.03 -10.29 -21.69
N ARG A 4 -11.05 -11.60 -21.37
CA ARG A 4 -10.00 -12.27 -20.56
C ARG A 4 -8.59 -12.09 -21.13
N LYS A 5 -8.48 -11.92 -22.45
CA LYS A 5 -7.23 -11.65 -23.19
C LYS A 5 -6.54 -10.33 -22.81
N TYR A 6 -7.29 -9.33 -22.32
CA TYR A 6 -6.73 -8.03 -21.94
C TYR A 6 -6.39 -7.92 -20.45
N LEU A 7 -6.68 -8.95 -19.65
CA LEU A 7 -6.36 -8.94 -18.22
C LEU A 7 -4.86 -8.78 -17.94
N PRO A 8 -3.93 -9.47 -18.65
CA PRO A 8 -2.50 -9.31 -18.40
C PRO A 8 -2.03 -7.90 -18.78
N LEU A 9 -2.44 -7.40 -19.95
CA LEU A 9 -2.07 -6.07 -20.46
C LEU A 9 -2.63 -4.96 -19.56
N GLY A 10 -3.90 -5.06 -19.19
CA GLY A 10 -4.54 -4.12 -18.27
C GLY A 10 -3.91 -4.14 -16.88
N GLY A 11 -3.48 -5.30 -16.40
CA GLY A 11 -2.74 -5.45 -15.15
C GLY A 11 -1.38 -4.74 -15.17
N VAL A 12 -0.61 -4.89 -16.25
CA VAL A 12 0.68 -4.20 -16.43
C VAL A 12 0.50 -2.69 -16.47
N ILE A 13 -0.45 -2.19 -17.28
CA ILE A 13 -0.73 -0.76 -17.40
C ILE A 13 -1.21 -0.19 -16.06
N SER A 14 -2.16 -0.85 -15.40
CA SER A 14 -2.65 -0.44 -14.08
C SER A 14 -1.55 -0.46 -13.02
N GLY A 15 -0.63 -1.42 -13.08
CA GLY A 15 0.51 -1.52 -12.18
C GLY A 15 1.51 -0.39 -12.38
N PHE A 16 1.85 -0.10 -13.65
CA PHE A 16 2.80 0.96 -14.02
C PHE A 16 2.28 2.34 -13.60
N PHE A 17 1.07 2.72 -14.02
CA PHE A 17 0.48 4.00 -13.64
C PHE A 17 0.15 4.06 -12.14
N GLY A 18 -0.17 2.92 -11.52
CA GLY A 18 -0.37 2.82 -10.07
C GLY A 18 0.90 3.14 -9.29
N GLY A 19 2.04 2.61 -9.72
CA GLY A 19 3.35 2.90 -9.15
C GLY A 19 3.78 4.34 -9.38
N LEU A 20 3.61 4.85 -10.60
CA LEU A 20 4.05 6.19 -11.00
C LEU A 20 3.24 7.31 -10.32
N SER A 21 1.93 7.11 -10.14
CA SER A 21 1.04 8.08 -9.46
C SER A 21 1.05 7.98 -7.94
N GLY A 22 1.56 6.89 -7.36
CA GLY A 22 1.45 6.59 -5.94
C GLY A 22 0.05 6.14 -5.47
N ILE A 23 -0.97 6.14 -6.34
CA ILE A 23 -2.37 5.79 -6.03
C ILE A 23 -2.67 4.32 -6.42
N GLN A 24 -1.68 3.44 -6.25
CA GLN A 24 -1.70 2.06 -6.72
C GLN A 24 -2.93 1.26 -6.23
N GLY A 25 -3.39 1.51 -5.01
CA GLY A 25 -4.56 0.84 -4.43
C GLY A 25 -5.88 1.14 -5.15
N ALA A 26 -6.11 2.40 -5.54
CA ALA A 26 -7.37 2.78 -6.19
C ALA A 26 -7.40 2.33 -7.65
N LEU A 27 -6.28 2.46 -8.38
CA LEU A 27 -6.16 2.00 -9.77
C LEU A 27 -6.37 0.48 -9.87
N ARG A 28 -5.75 -0.28 -8.96
CA ARG A 28 -5.94 -1.73 -8.87
C ARG A 28 -7.38 -2.12 -8.54
N SER A 29 -8.01 -1.43 -7.59
CA SER A 29 -9.40 -1.70 -7.21
C SER A 29 -10.36 -1.41 -8.37
N ALA A 30 -10.16 -0.30 -9.09
CA ALA A 30 -10.94 0.06 -10.26
C ALA A 30 -10.79 -0.97 -11.40
N PHE A 31 -9.57 -1.48 -11.61
CA PHE A 31 -9.31 -2.55 -12.58
C PHE A 31 -10.03 -3.86 -12.19
N LEU A 32 -9.86 -4.31 -10.93
CA LEU A 32 -10.41 -5.57 -10.44
C LEU A 32 -11.96 -5.58 -10.36
N ILE A 33 -12.59 -4.42 -10.12
CA ILE A 33 -14.06 -4.27 -10.18
C ILE A 33 -14.58 -4.54 -11.60
N LYS A 34 -13.84 -4.16 -12.64
CA LYS A 34 -14.25 -4.36 -14.04
C LYS A 34 -13.95 -5.75 -14.60
N SER A 35 -13.22 -6.60 -13.88
CA SER A 35 -12.92 -7.98 -14.28
C SER A 35 -13.99 -9.01 -13.89
N GLY A 36 -15.09 -8.60 -13.25
CA GLY A 36 -16.23 -9.47 -12.97
C GLY A 36 -15.96 -10.53 -11.89
N LEU A 37 -15.04 -10.26 -10.95
CA LEU A 37 -14.80 -11.14 -9.82
C LEU A 37 -15.92 -10.99 -8.80
N ASP A 38 -16.29 -12.11 -8.18
CA ASP A 38 -17.11 -12.10 -6.97
C ASP A 38 -16.30 -11.53 -5.78
N LYS A 39 -16.99 -11.12 -4.71
CA LYS A 39 -16.42 -10.42 -3.55
C LYS A 39 -15.23 -11.15 -2.94
N ASP A 40 -15.32 -12.47 -2.77
CA ASP A 40 -14.24 -13.27 -2.19
C ASP A 40 -13.02 -13.34 -3.11
N ALA A 41 -13.27 -13.48 -4.41
CA ALA A 41 -12.21 -13.48 -5.41
C ALA A 41 -11.58 -12.09 -5.57
N PHE A 42 -12.35 -11.01 -5.42
CA PHE A 42 -11.85 -9.63 -5.42
C PHE A 42 -10.93 -9.37 -4.22
N ILE A 43 -11.36 -9.73 -3.01
CA ILE A 43 -10.56 -9.56 -1.79
C ILE A 43 -9.31 -10.45 -1.85
N GLY A 44 -9.45 -11.72 -2.23
CA GLY A 44 -8.33 -12.65 -2.35
C GLY A 44 -7.29 -12.18 -3.36
N THR A 45 -7.72 -11.80 -4.57
CA THR A 45 -6.84 -11.23 -5.60
C THR A 45 -6.19 -9.94 -5.13
N GLY A 46 -6.93 -9.11 -4.39
CA GLY A 46 -6.51 -7.88 -3.69
C GLY A 46 -5.42 -8.11 -2.63
N THR A 47 -5.46 -9.22 -1.92
CA THR A 47 -4.42 -9.57 -0.94
C THR A 47 -3.19 -10.13 -1.64
N VAL A 48 -3.35 -11.07 -2.58
CA VAL A 48 -2.22 -11.73 -3.25
C VAL A 48 -1.34 -10.73 -4.00
N SER A 49 -1.90 -9.84 -4.82
CA SER A 49 -1.05 -8.86 -5.51
C SER A 49 -0.48 -7.77 -4.57
N ALA A 50 -0.97 -7.60 -3.33
CA ALA A 50 -0.29 -6.74 -2.35
C ALA A 50 0.97 -7.44 -1.84
N VAL A 51 0.85 -8.73 -1.48
CA VAL A 51 1.98 -9.57 -1.08
C VAL A 51 3.06 -9.62 -2.16
N ILE A 52 2.69 -9.80 -3.43
CA ILE A 52 3.65 -9.80 -4.54
C ILE A 52 4.41 -8.47 -4.64
N VAL A 53 3.70 -7.34 -4.47
CA VAL A 53 4.33 -6.01 -4.47
C VAL A 53 5.28 -5.84 -3.30
N ASP A 54 4.91 -6.31 -2.11
CA ASP A 54 5.77 -6.23 -0.92
C ASP A 54 7.01 -7.13 -1.05
N ILE A 55 6.88 -8.31 -1.64
CA ILE A 55 8.03 -9.17 -1.98
C ILE A 55 8.96 -8.44 -2.96
N ALA A 56 8.42 -7.86 -4.04
CA ALA A 56 9.22 -7.11 -5.00
C ALA A 56 9.96 -5.94 -4.33
N ARG A 57 9.31 -5.21 -3.42
CA ARG A 57 9.95 -4.14 -2.63
C ARG A 57 11.06 -4.68 -1.74
N LEU A 58 10.83 -5.77 -1.00
CA LEU A 58 11.85 -6.38 -0.15
C LEU A 58 13.07 -6.83 -0.96
N LEU A 59 12.87 -7.37 -2.17
CA LEU A 59 13.97 -7.73 -3.06
C LEU A 59 14.74 -6.50 -3.55
N VAL A 60 14.06 -5.49 -4.09
CA VAL A 60 14.70 -4.28 -4.63
C VAL A 60 15.41 -3.49 -3.52
N TYR A 61 14.76 -3.31 -2.38
CA TYR A 61 15.35 -2.63 -1.23
C TYR A 61 16.47 -3.47 -0.62
N GLY A 62 16.32 -4.79 -0.54
CA GLY A 62 17.38 -5.68 -0.06
C GLY A 62 18.65 -5.61 -0.91
N ILE A 63 18.52 -5.62 -2.24
CA ILE A 63 19.64 -5.46 -3.17
C ILE A 63 20.24 -4.05 -3.08
N SER A 64 19.42 -3.02 -2.96
CA SER A 64 19.88 -1.63 -2.79
C SER A 64 20.64 -1.44 -1.48
N PHE A 65 20.16 -2.04 -0.38
CA PHE A 65 20.86 -2.05 0.91
C PHE A 65 22.18 -2.82 0.86
N TYR A 66 22.23 -3.93 0.13
CA TYR A 66 23.46 -4.73 -0.01
C TYR A 66 24.56 -3.98 -0.79
N THR A 67 24.17 -3.11 -1.73
CA THR A 67 25.09 -2.37 -2.60
C THR A 67 25.54 -1.01 -2.04
N LEU A 68 24.76 -0.36 -1.17
CA LEU A 68 24.99 1.03 -0.72
C LEU A 68 25.61 1.21 0.68
N LYS A 69 26.40 0.24 1.14
CA LYS A 69 27.14 0.22 2.44
C LYS A 69 26.33 -0.36 3.60
N PHE A 70 26.85 -1.44 4.16
CA PHE A 70 26.53 -1.93 5.50
C PHE A 70 26.99 -0.90 6.55
N THR A 71 26.25 0.20 6.73
CA THR A 71 26.29 0.89 8.02
C THR A 71 25.73 -0.10 9.03
N THR A 72 26.58 -0.55 9.94
CA THR A 72 26.22 -1.43 11.06
C THR A 72 24.86 -1.05 11.61
N ILE A 73 23.87 -1.93 11.41
CA ILE A 73 22.52 -1.73 11.95
C ILE A 73 22.67 -1.58 13.47
N PRO A 74 22.30 -0.43 14.06
CA PRO A 74 22.38 -0.26 15.50
C PRO A 74 21.59 -1.39 16.17
N LYS A 75 22.14 -2.00 17.22
CA LYS A 75 21.54 -3.17 17.89
C LYS A 75 20.09 -2.91 18.34
N ASP A 76 19.74 -1.66 18.60
CA ASP A 76 18.40 -1.22 19.01
C ASP A 76 17.36 -1.26 17.89
N THR A 77 17.79 -1.34 16.63
CA THR A 77 16.90 -1.34 15.44
C THR A 77 16.05 -2.60 15.38
N TYR A 78 16.56 -3.75 15.84
CA TYR A 78 15.78 -4.99 15.87
C TYR A 78 14.56 -4.89 16.79
N GLY A 79 14.71 -4.19 17.92
CA GLY A 79 13.59 -3.89 18.83
C GLY A 79 12.55 -2.98 18.18
N LEU A 80 13.00 -1.93 17.47
CA LEU A 80 12.12 -1.03 16.73
C LEU A 80 11.38 -1.75 15.60
N ILE A 81 12.04 -2.64 14.86
CA ILE A 81 11.40 -3.45 13.80
C ILE A 81 10.33 -4.36 14.41
N ALA A 82 10.64 -5.04 15.51
CA ALA A 82 9.67 -5.89 16.20
C ALA A 82 8.46 -5.08 16.70
N ALA A 83 8.68 -3.92 17.30
CA ALA A 83 7.63 -3.01 17.73
C ALA A 83 6.79 -2.50 16.54
N ALA A 84 7.43 -2.16 15.42
CA ALA A 84 6.74 -1.73 14.20
C ALA A 84 5.87 -2.83 13.60
N ILE A 85 6.35 -4.08 13.59
CA ILE A 85 5.57 -5.25 13.15
C ILE A 85 4.34 -5.40 14.04
N ILE A 86 4.52 -5.43 15.37
CA ILE A 86 3.40 -5.56 16.33
C ILE A 86 2.41 -4.41 16.15
N ALA A 87 2.88 -3.17 16.03
CA ALA A 87 2.05 -2.00 15.82
C ALA A 87 1.28 -2.08 14.49
N ALA A 88 1.91 -2.54 13.41
CA ALA A 88 1.26 -2.73 12.11
C ALA A 88 0.17 -3.81 12.17
N PHE A 89 0.43 -4.94 12.83
CA PHE A 89 -0.56 -6.00 13.04
C PHE A 89 -1.73 -5.51 13.90
N ALA A 90 -1.44 -4.88 15.04
CA ALA A 90 -2.46 -4.33 15.93
C ALA A 90 -3.29 -3.24 15.23
N GLY A 91 -2.63 -2.34 14.51
CA GLY A 91 -3.28 -1.28 13.73
C GLY A 91 -4.16 -1.82 12.62
N SER A 92 -3.69 -2.82 11.87
CA SER A 92 -4.49 -3.50 10.82
C SER A 92 -5.71 -4.21 11.41
N PHE A 93 -5.53 -4.91 12.54
CA PHE A 93 -6.61 -5.62 13.23
C PHE A 93 -7.68 -4.67 13.78
N ILE A 94 -7.27 -3.59 14.45
CA ILE A 94 -8.18 -2.57 14.97
C ILE A 94 -8.84 -1.83 13.80
N GLY A 95 -8.06 -1.45 12.79
CA GLY A 95 -8.52 -0.76 11.58
C GLY A 95 -9.60 -1.55 10.84
N ALA A 96 -9.42 -2.86 10.66
CA ALA A 96 -10.41 -3.73 10.03
C ALA A 96 -11.76 -3.75 10.78
N ARG A 97 -11.74 -3.58 12.10
CA ARG A 97 -12.95 -3.47 12.94
C ARG A 97 -13.54 -2.06 12.90
N LEU A 98 -12.69 -1.03 12.93
CA LEU A 98 -13.09 0.37 12.94
C LEU A 98 -13.72 0.79 11.61
N VAL A 99 -13.15 0.35 10.47
CA VAL A 99 -13.67 0.66 9.13
C VAL A 99 -15.12 0.22 8.95
N LYS A 100 -15.56 -0.85 9.63
CA LYS A 100 -16.96 -1.29 9.62
C LYS A 100 -17.92 -0.35 10.35
N LYS A 101 -17.39 0.52 11.23
CA LYS A 101 -18.16 1.46 12.06
C LYS A 101 -18.08 2.91 11.59
N VAL A 102 -17.14 3.22 10.68
CA VAL A 102 -16.85 4.60 10.24
C VAL A 102 -17.45 4.87 8.87
N THR A 103 -18.00 6.06 8.66
CA THR A 103 -18.59 6.47 7.38
C THR A 103 -17.54 6.99 6.40
N LEU A 104 -17.81 6.90 5.09
CA LEU A 104 -16.91 7.42 4.04
C LEU A 104 -16.59 8.91 4.22
N ARG A 105 -17.54 9.70 4.71
CA ARG A 105 -17.34 11.14 4.98
C ARG A 105 -16.24 11.37 6.03
N VAL A 106 -16.22 10.58 7.10
CA VAL A 106 -15.19 10.69 8.14
C VAL A 106 -13.81 10.32 7.58
N ILE A 107 -13.73 9.26 6.77
CA ILE A 107 -12.48 8.88 6.10
C ILE A 107 -11.96 10.02 5.21
N GLN A 108 -12.83 10.63 4.41
CA GLN A 108 -12.46 11.76 3.54
C GLN A 108 -11.95 12.96 4.33
N ILE A 109 -12.59 13.32 5.44
CA ILE A 109 -12.15 14.42 6.31
C ILE A 109 -10.77 14.12 6.89
N ILE A 110 -10.57 12.92 7.43
CA ILE A 110 -9.28 12.51 8.02
C ILE A 110 -8.17 12.57 6.97
N VAL A 111 -8.38 11.97 5.80
CA VAL A 111 -7.39 11.97 4.71
C VAL A 111 -7.12 13.39 4.23
N GLY A 112 -8.15 14.23 4.08
CA GLY A 112 -8.00 15.62 3.68
C GLY A 112 -7.15 16.44 4.65
N ILE A 113 -7.38 16.28 5.96
CA ILE A 113 -6.56 16.94 7.00
C ILE A 113 -5.11 16.44 6.94
N MET A 114 -4.89 15.13 6.82
CA MET A 114 -3.54 14.57 6.72
C MET A 114 -2.79 15.09 5.49
N LEU A 115 -3.45 15.16 4.33
CA LEU A 115 -2.84 15.71 3.11
C LEU A 115 -2.50 17.20 3.25
N MET A 116 -3.37 17.97 3.90
CA MET A 116 -3.11 19.39 4.17
C MET A 116 -1.90 19.56 5.10
N LEU A 117 -1.79 18.75 6.16
CA LEU A 117 -0.64 18.77 7.07
C LEU A 117 0.67 18.41 6.35
N VAL A 118 0.66 17.38 5.50
CA VAL A 118 1.84 17.01 4.70
C VAL A 118 2.23 18.15 3.75
N GLY A 119 1.26 18.77 3.08
CA GLY A 119 1.51 19.91 2.19
C GLY A 119 2.11 21.10 2.93
N ILE A 120 1.60 21.43 4.12
CA ILE A 120 2.19 22.48 4.98
C ILE A 120 3.60 22.08 5.44
N GLY A 121 3.82 20.82 5.81
CA GLY A 121 5.13 20.29 6.17
C GLY A 121 6.17 20.48 5.07
N MET A 122 5.80 20.19 3.82
CA MET A 122 6.65 20.41 2.65
C MET A 122 6.92 21.90 2.40
N VAL A 123 5.91 22.76 2.45
CA VAL A 123 6.08 24.21 2.21
C VAL A 123 6.92 24.88 3.29
N SER A 124 6.78 24.43 4.54
CA SER A 124 7.57 24.94 5.68
C SER A 124 8.99 24.39 5.75
N GLY A 125 9.32 23.35 4.95
CA GLY A 125 10.63 22.69 4.96
C GLY A 125 10.90 21.85 6.21
N LEU A 126 9.86 21.52 6.99
CA LEU A 126 9.96 20.61 8.14
C LEU A 126 10.09 19.14 7.71
N ILE A 127 9.64 18.83 6.49
CA ILE A 127 9.69 17.51 5.82
C ILE A 127 10.13 17.76 4.37
#